data_AF-M1BG73-F1
#
_entry.id   AF-M1BG73-F1
#
_cell.length_a   1.000
_cell.length_b   1.000
_cell.length_c   1.000
_cell.angle_alpha   90.00
_cell.angle_beta   90.00
_cell.angle_gamma   90.00
#
_symmetry.space_group_name_H-M   'P 1'
#
loop_
_entity.id
_entity.type
_entity.pdbx_description
1 polymer ?
#
loop_
_entity_poly.entity_id
_entity_poly.type
_entity_poly.pdbx_seq_one_letter_code
_entity_poly.pdbx_strand_id
1 'polypeptide(L)'
;MSELKAFDDTKAGVKGLVDAGITKVPQIFILPPKNRPESLDTSEKQFIFPVIDLEGIDEDPIKHKEIVDKVRDASETWGFFQVVNHGIPTSVLEAMLQGTREFFEQDIEVKKQYYTRDITKKVVHTSNFDLYSPSVPAANWRDSLFFSMAPNPPSPEEFPRPCRGILMDYSKHVMELGCSLLGLLSEGLGLDRCHLEDMDCAEGLGVVGHYYPPCPQPELTIGTNKHSDNDFITVLLQDDIGGLQVLHQNQWVDVPPTPGAIVVNIGDLLQASILFHFLIGKNEHNTFFRY
;
A
#
# COMPACT_ATOMS: atom_id res chain seq x y z
N MET A 1 -9.52 20.30 -17.09
CA MET A 1 -9.87 20.92 -15.78
C MET A 1 -11.36 20.86 -15.48
N SER A 2 -12.25 21.16 -16.44
CA SER A 2 -13.72 21.06 -16.24
C SER A 2 -14.21 19.64 -15.95
N GLU A 3 -13.70 18.63 -16.66
CA GLU A 3 -14.09 17.22 -16.47
C GLU A 3 -13.63 16.66 -15.12
N LEU A 4 -12.37 16.91 -14.72
CA LEU A 4 -11.84 16.53 -13.40
C LEU A 4 -12.69 17.10 -12.27
N LYS A 5 -13.00 18.41 -12.35
CA LYS A 5 -13.82 19.06 -11.34
C LYS A 5 -15.25 18.50 -11.33
N ALA A 6 -15.85 18.27 -12.49
CA ALA A 6 -17.18 17.67 -12.57
C ALA A 6 -17.23 16.27 -11.95
N PHE A 7 -16.20 15.44 -12.20
CA PHE A 7 -16.03 14.14 -11.57
C PHE A 7 -15.90 14.26 -10.04
N ASP A 8 -15.00 15.11 -9.57
CA ASP A 8 -14.75 15.32 -8.14
C ASP A 8 -15.97 15.88 -7.39
N ASP A 9 -16.70 16.82 -8.00
CA ASP A 9 -17.91 17.43 -7.46
C ASP A 9 -19.05 16.40 -7.27
N THR A 10 -19.03 15.26 -7.99
CA THR A 10 -19.99 14.17 -7.77
C THR A 10 -19.79 13.50 -6.41
N LYS A 11 -18.55 13.48 -5.91
CA LYS A 11 -18.12 12.74 -4.71
C LYS A 11 -18.47 11.25 -4.76
N ALA A 12 -18.69 10.72 -5.96
CA ALA A 12 -19.13 9.35 -6.19
C ALA A 12 -17.96 8.37 -6.33
N GLY A 13 -16.78 8.90 -6.68
CA GLY A 13 -15.60 8.11 -7.00
C GLY A 13 -15.74 7.31 -8.28
N VAL A 14 -14.74 6.48 -8.55
CA VAL A 14 -14.71 5.56 -9.69
C VAL A 14 -15.82 4.51 -9.57
N LYS A 15 -16.10 4.03 -8.35
CA LYS A 15 -17.21 3.10 -8.10
C LYS A 15 -18.55 3.67 -8.57
N GLY A 16 -18.80 4.96 -8.32
CA GLY A 16 -20.00 5.63 -8.82
C GLY A 16 -20.12 5.68 -10.35
N LEU A 17 -18.99 5.74 -11.06
CA LEU A 17 -18.98 5.63 -12.53
C LEU A 17 -19.36 4.22 -12.97
N VAL A 18 -18.80 3.20 -12.33
CA VAL A 18 -19.11 1.79 -12.62
C VAL A 18 -20.59 1.49 -12.33
N ASP A 19 -21.11 1.97 -11.21
CA ASP A 19 -22.53 1.81 -10.84
C ASP A 19 -23.48 2.51 -11.84
N ALA A 20 -23.01 3.58 -12.49
CA ALA A 20 -23.74 4.25 -13.57
C ALA A 20 -23.69 3.49 -14.91
N GLY A 21 -23.00 2.35 -14.97
CA GLY A 21 -22.98 1.47 -16.15
C GLY A 21 -22.14 1.98 -17.31
N ILE A 22 -21.07 2.74 -17.04
CA ILE A 22 -20.21 3.24 -18.12
C ILE A 22 -19.56 2.09 -18.90
N THR A 23 -19.54 2.24 -20.22
CA THR A 23 -18.90 1.26 -21.12
C THR A 23 -17.55 1.75 -21.66
N LYS A 24 -17.17 2.99 -21.33
CA LYS A 24 -15.92 3.61 -21.76
C LYS A 24 -15.30 4.38 -20.60
N VAL A 25 -13.97 4.30 -20.50
CA VAL A 25 -13.20 5.02 -19.49
C VAL A 25 -13.20 6.52 -19.84
N PRO A 26 -13.58 7.43 -18.91
CA PRO A 26 -13.52 8.87 -19.14
C PRO A 26 -12.10 9.36 -19.41
N GLN A 27 -11.97 10.47 -20.14
CA GLN A 27 -10.67 10.93 -20.65
C GLN A 27 -9.67 11.25 -19.54
N ILE A 28 -10.16 11.65 -18.36
CA ILE A 28 -9.34 11.96 -17.18
C ILE A 28 -8.59 10.75 -16.60
N PHE A 29 -9.02 9.52 -16.90
CA PHE A 29 -8.39 8.28 -16.46
C PHE A 29 -7.52 7.62 -17.55
N ILE A 30 -7.56 8.13 -18.78
CA ILE A 30 -6.83 7.55 -19.91
C ILE A 30 -5.37 7.98 -19.85
N LEU A 31 -4.48 7.01 -19.67
CA LEU A 31 -3.04 7.23 -19.69
C LEU A 31 -2.55 7.67 -21.08
N PRO A 32 -1.61 8.65 -21.14
CA PRO A 32 -0.87 8.95 -22.36
C PRO A 32 -0.19 7.69 -22.90
N PRO A 33 -0.05 7.52 -24.24
CA PRO A 33 0.51 6.29 -24.83
C PRO A 33 1.83 5.81 -24.22
N LYS A 34 2.73 6.74 -23.90
CA LYS A 34 4.04 6.46 -23.27
C LYS A 34 3.98 5.95 -21.82
N ASN A 35 2.83 6.09 -21.16
CA ASN A 35 2.60 5.71 -19.78
C ASN A 35 1.67 4.50 -19.65
N ARG A 36 1.06 4.06 -20.75
CA ARG A 36 0.20 2.87 -20.75
C ARG A 36 1.04 1.66 -20.34
N PRO A 37 0.45 0.69 -19.65
CA PRO A 37 1.12 -0.58 -19.40
C PRO A 37 1.58 -1.14 -20.75
N GLU A 38 2.89 -1.31 -20.93
CA GLU A 38 3.41 -2.06 -22.06
C GLU A 38 2.84 -3.49 -21.97
N SER A 39 2.44 -4.07 -23.10
CA SER A 39 2.10 -5.49 -23.14
C SER A 39 3.29 -6.25 -22.58
N LEU A 40 3.07 -7.15 -21.61
CA LEU A 40 4.09 -7.98 -20.97
C LEU A 40 5.16 -8.38 -21.99
N ASP A 41 6.32 -7.72 -21.95
CA ASP A 41 7.48 -8.20 -22.67
C ASP A 41 7.78 -9.54 -22.01
N THR A 42 7.62 -10.62 -22.79
CA THR A 42 7.89 -12.01 -22.42
C THR A 42 9.39 -12.21 -22.24
N SER A 43 9.98 -11.49 -21.30
CA SER A 43 11.30 -11.73 -20.79
C SER A 43 11.24 -13.03 -19.99
N GLU A 44 11.92 -14.05 -20.49
CA GLU A 44 12.04 -15.41 -19.93
C GLU A 44 12.66 -15.50 -18.52
N LYS A 45 12.87 -14.35 -17.84
CA LYS A 45 13.38 -14.32 -16.48
C LYS A 45 12.26 -14.62 -15.50
N GLN A 46 12.21 -15.85 -15.04
CA GLN A 46 11.38 -16.22 -13.90
C GLN A 46 12.00 -15.63 -12.63
N PHE A 47 11.39 -14.57 -12.10
CA PHE A 47 11.75 -14.06 -10.79
C PHE A 47 11.03 -14.84 -9.69
N ILE A 48 11.73 -15.07 -8.58
CA ILE A 48 11.15 -15.63 -7.36
C ILE A 48 11.01 -14.46 -6.39
N PHE A 49 9.77 -14.05 -6.14
CA PHE A 49 9.49 -12.98 -5.18
C PHE A 49 9.90 -13.43 -3.76
N PRO A 50 10.64 -12.62 -2.98
CA PRO A 50 11.10 -13.05 -1.66
C PRO A 50 9.92 -13.27 -0.70
N VAL A 51 9.91 -14.43 -0.05
CA VAL A 51 8.95 -14.77 1.02
C VAL A 51 9.74 -15.11 2.27
N ILE A 52 9.42 -14.44 3.37
CA ILE A 52 10.10 -14.57 4.66
C ILE A 52 9.11 -15.13 5.67
N ASP A 53 9.46 -16.28 6.26
CA ASP A 53 8.69 -16.92 7.32
C ASP A 53 9.15 -16.39 8.68
N LEU A 54 8.23 -15.77 9.42
CA LEU A 54 8.48 -15.20 10.75
C LEU A 54 8.16 -16.17 11.91
N GLU A 55 7.77 -17.41 11.61
CA GLU A 55 7.49 -18.40 12.66
C GLU A 55 8.71 -18.58 13.57
N GLY A 56 8.51 -18.64 14.89
CA GLY A 56 9.59 -18.93 15.85
C GLY A 56 10.73 -17.91 15.89
N ILE A 57 10.51 -16.69 15.40
CA ILE A 57 11.51 -15.62 15.34
C ILE A 57 12.08 -15.26 16.73
N ASP A 58 11.28 -15.36 17.78
CA ASP A 58 11.69 -15.08 19.17
C ASP A 58 12.07 -16.35 19.96
N GLU A 59 12.06 -17.53 19.33
CA GLU A 59 12.29 -18.82 20.02
C GLU A 59 13.73 -19.34 19.88
N ASP A 60 14.38 -19.09 18.74
CA ASP A 60 15.72 -19.60 18.42
C ASP A 60 16.64 -18.48 17.89
N PRO A 61 17.76 -18.16 18.57
CA PRO A 61 18.73 -17.16 18.10
C PRO A 61 19.31 -17.45 16.70
N ILE A 62 19.41 -18.72 16.30
CA ILE A 62 19.88 -19.10 14.96
C ILE A 62 18.82 -18.73 13.93
N LYS A 63 17.57 -19.13 14.16
CA LYS A 63 16.43 -18.78 13.29
C LYS A 63 16.23 -17.27 13.19
N HIS A 64 16.33 -16.56 14.32
CA HIS A 64 16.28 -15.11 14.37
C HIS A 64 17.32 -14.48 13.44
N LYS A 65 18.58 -14.90 13.54
CA LYS A 65 19.66 -14.40 12.68
C LYS A 65 19.41 -14.70 11.20
N GLU A 66 18.92 -15.90 10.87
CA GLU A 66 18.56 -16.25 9.49
C GLU A 66 17.45 -15.35 8.93
N ILE A 67 16.45 -15.01 9.75
CA ILE A 67 15.37 -14.10 9.37
C ILE A 67 15.93 -12.69 9.15
N VAL A 68 16.77 -12.18 10.06
CA VAL A 68 17.45 -10.88 9.89
C VAL A 68 18.24 -10.83 8.58
N ASP A 69 19.00 -11.88 8.28
CA ASP A 69 19.79 -11.97 7.03
C ASP A 69 18.89 -11.97 5.79
N LYS A 70 17.74 -12.65 5.82
CA LYS A 70 16.75 -12.65 4.72
C LYS A 70 16.06 -11.28 4.56
N VAL A 71 15.70 -10.62 5.66
CA VAL A 71 15.11 -9.28 5.64
C VAL A 71 16.09 -8.27 5.05
N ARG A 72 17.37 -8.32 5.46
CA ARG A 72 18.42 -7.49 4.86
C ARG A 72 18.54 -7.74 3.35
N ASP A 73 18.72 -8.99 2.94
CA ASP A 73 18.93 -9.35 1.54
C ASP A 73 17.76 -8.92 0.65
N ALA A 74 16.52 -9.19 1.07
CA ALA A 74 15.34 -8.78 0.33
C ALA A 74 15.18 -7.25 0.29
N SER A 75 15.49 -6.55 1.38
CA SER A 75 15.44 -5.09 1.42
C SER A 75 16.46 -4.45 0.48
N GLU A 76 17.68 -4.98 0.41
CA GLU A 76 18.75 -4.46 -0.45
C GLU A 76 18.54 -4.78 -1.94
N THR A 77 18.09 -6.00 -2.25
CA THR A 77 18.02 -6.47 -3.63
C THR A 77 16.66 -6.19 -4.29
N TRP A 78 15.58 -6.23 -3.52
CA TRP A 78 14.22 -6.04 -4.01
C TRP A 78 13.58 -4.74 -3.53
N GLY A 79 13.86 -4.32 -2.28
CA GLY A 79 13.07 -3.29 -1.61
C GLY A 79 11.64 -3.72 -1.27
N PHE A 80 11.31 -4.99 -1.53
CA PHE A 80 10.00 -5.62 -1.36
C PHE A 80 10.17 -7.08 -0.92
N PHE A 81 9.28 -7.58 -0.08
CA PHE A 81 9.17 -9.00 0.27
C PHE A 81 7.78 -9.32 0.84
N GLN A 82 7.40 -10.59 0.81
CA GLN A 82 6.24 -11.08 1.56
C GLN A 82 6.69 -11.62 2.92
N VAL A 83 5.86 -11.44 3.93
CA VAL A 83 5.98 -12.13 5.21
C VAL A 83 4.81 -13.08 5.41
N VAL A 84 5.09 -14.25 5.98
CA VAL A 84 4.11 -15.25 6.41
C VAL A 84 4.37 -15.63 7.87
N ASN A 85 3.39 -16.25 8.53
CA ASN A 85 3.43 -16.57 9.96
C ASN A 85 3.77 -15.35 10.84
N HIS A 86 3.33 -14.17 10.42
CA HIS A 86 3.59 -12.87 11.05
C HIS A 86 2.72 -12.58 12.29
N GLY A 87 1.99 -13.58 12.81
CA GLY A 87 1.21 -13.49 14.06
C GLY A 87 -0.14 -12.78 13.97
N ILE A 88 -0.49 -12.13 12.86
CA ILE A 88 -1.82 -11.49 12.70
C ILE A 88 -2.84 -12.59 12.33
N PRO A 89 -3.95 -12.75 13.08
CA PRO A 89 -4.95 -13.77 12.77
C PRO A 89 -5.56 -13.57 11.38
N THR A 90 -5.70 -14.65 10.61
CA THR A 90 -6.32 -14.60 9.27
C THR A 90 -7.71 -13.99 9.29
N SER A 91 -8.50 -14.26 10.34
CA SER A 91 -9.83 -13.67 10.51
C SER A 91 -9.81 -12.14 10.62
N VAL A 92 -8.72 -11.55 11.15
CA VAL A 92 -8.55 -10.10 11.23
C VAL A 92 -8.25 -9.52 9.85
N LEU A 93 -7.39 -10.18 9.07
CA LEU A 93 -7.07 -9.79 7.70
C LEU A 93 -8.33 -9.84 6.81
N GLU A 94 -9.05 -10.96 6.84
CA GLU A 94 -10.29 -11.17 6.07
C GLU A 94 -11.37 -10.16 6.45
N ALA A 95 -11.57 -9.91 7.74
CA ALA A 95 -12.55 -8.94 8.21
C ALA A 95 -12.19 -7.50 7.79
N MET A 96 -10.90 -7.14 7.74
CA MET A 96 -10.47 -5.82 7.27
C MET A 96 -10.70 -5.64 5.76
N LEU A 97 -10.39 -6.64 4.95
CA LEU A 97 -10.71 -6.64 3.51
C LEU A 97 -12.22 -6.54 3.28
N GLN A 98 -13.00 -7.35 4.01
CA GLN A 98 -14.45 -7.36 3.91
C GLN A 98 -15.06 -6.02 4.34
N GLY A 99 -14.64 -5.45 5.48
CA GLY A 99 -15.13 -4.14 5.96
C GLY A 99 -14.78 -3.00 4.99
N THR A 100 -13.61 -3.05 4.35
CA THR A 100 -13.25 -2.10 3.28
C THR A 100 -14.17 -2.23 2.08
N ARG A 101 -14.38 -3.46 1.59
CA ARG A 101 -15.29 -3.74 0.47
C ARG A 101 -16.71 -3.28 0.78
N GLU A 102 -17.23 -3.63 1.94
CA GLU A 102 -18.57 -3.24 2.37
C GLU A 102 -18.76 -1.73 2.43
N PHE A 103 -17.75 -0.96 2.86
CA PHE A 103 -17.79 0.50 2.80
C PHE A 103 -17.99 1.01 1.37
N PHE A 104 -17.22 0.51 0.40
CA PHE A 104 -17.32 0.99 -0.98
C PHE A 104 -18.59 0.52 -1.70
N GLU A 105 -19.19 -0.57 -1.25
CA GLU A 105 -20.49 -1.05 -1.74
C GLU A 105 -21.71 -0.36 -1.09
N GLN A 106 -21.52 0.54 -0.12
CA GLN A 106 -22.64 1.31 0.43
C GLN A 106 -23.19 2.34 -0.56
N ASP A 107 -24.41 2.80 -0.28
CA ASP A 107 -25.02 3.94 -0.97
C ASP A 107 -24.08 5.15 -0.99
N ILE A 108 -24.08 5.84 -2.13
CA ILE A 108 -23.25 7.03 -2.37
C ILE A 108 -23.43 8.09 -1.28
N GLU A 109 -24.65 8.27 -0.76
CA GLU A 109 -24.94 9.27 0.28
C GLU A 109 -24.29 8.96 1.63
N VAL A 110 -23.99 7.68 1.90
CA VAL A 110 -23.21 7.28 3.09
C VAL A 110 -21.74 7.59 2.86
N LYS A 111 -21.18 7.19 1.72
CA LYS A 111 -19.76 7.43 1.37
C LYS A 111 -19.42 8.92 1.31
N LYS A 112 -20.34 9.74 0.78
CA LYS A 112 -20.20 11.21 0.68
C LYS A 112 -19.96 11.91 2.03
N GLN A 113 -20.39 11.33 3.14
CA GLN A 113 -20.17 11.89 4.47
C GLN A 113 -18.67 11.92 4.84
N TYR A 114 -17.91 10.99 4.27
CA TYR A 114 -16.46 10.89 4.44
C TYR A 114 -15.69 11.55 3.30
N TYR A 115 -16.37 11.97 2.23
CA TYR A 115 -15.71 12.51 1.06
C TYR A 115 -15.15 13.91 1.31
N THR A 116 -13.83 14.03 1.29
CA THR A 116 -13.16 15.32 1.51
C THR A 116 -11.78 15.35 0.85
N ARG A 117 -11.34 16.56 0.49
CA ARG A 117 -9.95 16.85 0.11
C ARG A 117 -9.18 17.61 1.20
N ASP A 118 -9.80 17.81 2.35
CA ASP A 118 -9.15 18.37 3.54
C ASP A 118 -8.27 17.30 4.19
N ILE A 119 -6.96 17.42 3.96
CA ILE A 119 -5.93 16.52 4.47
C ILE A 119 -5.73 16.59 5.99
N THR A 120 -6.36 17.56 6.68
CA THR A 120 -6.29 17.65 8.14
C THR A 120 -7.28 16.71 8.83
N LYS A 121 -8.21 16.10 8.08
CA LYS A 121 -9.17 15.13 8.60
C LYS A 121 -8.50 13.79 8.85
N LYS A 122 -8.89 13.14 9.95
CA LYS A 122 -8.35 11.82 10.31
C LYS A 122 -9.02 10.65 9.59
N VAL A 123 -10.21 10.86 9.03
CA VAL A 123 -10.93 9.88 8.19
C VAL A 123 -11.28 10.56 6.87
N VAL A 124 -10.79 10.02 5.76
CA VAL A 124 -10.92 10.64 4.44
C VAL A 124 -11.29 9.60 3.40
N HIS A 125 -12.48 9.71 2.82
CA HIS A 125 -12.78 9.07 1.55
C HIS A 125 -12.45 10.04 0.41
N THR A 126 -11.77 9.57 -0.63
CA THR A 126 -11.50 10.37 -1.82
C THR A 126 -11.28 9.47 -3.03
N SER A 127 -11.50 10.02 -4.22
CA SER A 127 -10.94 9.45 -5.43
C SER A 127 -9.68 10.25 -5.79
N ASN A 128 -8.52 9.58 -5.67
CA ASN A 128 -7.18 10.12 -5.89
C ASN A 128 -6.78 11.28 -4.95
N PHE A 129 -5.78 11.07 -4.11
CA PHE A 129 -5.19 12.12 -3.25
C PHE A 129 -4.55 13.25 -4.07
N ASP A 130 -3.99 12.89 -5.22
CA ASP A 130 -3.20 13.72 -6.13
C ASP A 130 -3.98 14.17 -7.38
N LEU A 131 -5.33 14.11 -7.37
CA LEU A 131 -6.18 14.35 -8.55
C LEU A 131 -5.88 15.66 -9.31
N TYR A 132 -5.50 16.71 -8.57
CA TYR A 132 -5.21 18.04 -9.12
C TYR A 132 -3.72 18.32 -9.29
N SER A 133 -2.85 17.34 -9.02
CA SER A 133 -1.42 17.51 -9.20
C SER A 133 -1.06 17.59 -10.69
N PRO A 134 -0.31 18.61 -11.13
CA PRO A 134 0.09 18.74 -12.53
C PRO A 134 1.12 17.68 -12.96
N SER A 135 1.74 16.98 -12.02
CA SER A 135 2.68 15.88 -12.30
C SER A 135 1.99 14.56 -12.63
N VAL A 136 0.68 14.45 -12.36
CA VAL A 136 -0.09 13.22 -12.57
C VAL A 136 -0.61 13.18 -14.01
N PRO A 137 -0.23 12.18 -14.82
CA PRO A 137 -0.56 12.15 -16.25
C PRO A 137 -2.04 11.82 -16.51
N ALA A 138 -2.67 11.07 -15.61
CA ALA A 138 -4.09 10.73 -15.59
C ALA A 138 -4.49 10.33 -14.17
N ALA A 139 -5.76 10.53 -13.82
CA ALA A 139 -6.33 10.02 -12.58
C ALA A 139 -6.27 8.48 -12.56
N ASN A 140 -6.09 7.91 -11.37
CA ASN A 140 -6.07 6.47 -11.19
C ASN A 140 -7.50 5.91 -11.11
N TRP A 141 -7.70 4.70 -11.63
CA TRP A 141 -8.94 3.93 -11.56
C TRP A 141 -9.11 3.26 -10.19
N ARG A 142 -9.20 4.08 -9.14
CA ARG A 142 -9.40 3.62 -7.76
C ARG A 142 -10.17 4.64 -6.92
N ASP A 143 -10.75 4.14 -5.85
CA ASP A 143 -11.21 4.93 -4.73
C ASP A 143 -10.42 4.54 -3.46
N SER A 144 -10.28 5.50 -2.54
CA SER A 144 -9.49 5.32 -1.33
C SER A 144 -10.27 5.76 -0.08
N LEU A 145 -10.01 5.07 1.02
CA LEU A 145 -10.46 5.41 2.36
C LEU A 145 -9.26 5.40 3.30
N PHE A 146 -8.89 6.57 3.80
CA PHE A 146 -7.73 6.80 4.65
C PHE A 146 -8.13 6.99 6.11
N PHE A 147 -7.31 6.46 7.02
CA PHE A 147 -7.41 6.62 8.46
C PHE A 147 -6.05 7.02 9.05
N SER A 148 -6.00 8.11 9.83
CA SER A 148 -4.84 8.46 10.65
C SER A 148 -4.97 7.78 12.02
N MET A 149 -4.29 6.65 12.22
CA MET A 149 -4.46 5.79 13.39
C MET A 149 -3.48 6.10 14.53
N ALA A 150 -2.28 6.58 14.22
CA ALA A 150 -1.31 7.02 15.22
C ALA A 150 -0.70 8.39 14.82
N PRO A 151 -0.31 9.24 15.80
CA PRO A 151 -0.34 8.98 17.24
C PRO A 151 -1.71 9.19 17.89
N ASN A 152 -2.65 9.83 17.19
CA ASN A 152 -3.96 10.19 17.74
C ASN A 152 -5.09 9.61 16.87
N PRO A 153 -5.58 8.38 17.12
CA PRO A 153 -6.65 7.78 16.32
C PRO A 153 -7.96 8.61 16.39
N PRO A 154 -8.88 8.44 15.42
CA PRO A 154 -10.25 8.93 15.52
C PRO A 154 -11.01 8.23 16.65
N SER A 155 -12.08 8.87 17.12
CA SER A 155 -13.05 8.19 17.98
C SER A 155 -13.79 7.09 17.21
N PRO A 156 -14.23 5.99 17.85
CA PRO A 156 -14.94 4.91 17.18
C PRO A 156 -16.15 5.38 16.37
N GLU A 157 -16.85 6.43 16.81
CA GLU A 157 -18.01 7.00 16.14
C GLU A 157 -17.67 7.66 14.80
N GLU A 158 -16.44 8.14 14.63
CA GLU A 158 -15.94 8.73 13.39
C GLU A 158 -15.66 7.68 12.31
N PHE A 159 -15.45 6.41 12.67
CA PHE A 159 -15.22 5.37 11.67
C PHE A 159 -16.51 4.98 10.94
N PRO A 160 -16.44 4.68 9.61
CA PRO A 160 -17.55 4.07 8.90
C PRO A 160 -17.97 2.76 9.55
N ARG A 161 -19.28 2.55 9.68
CA ARG A 161 -19.83 1.37 10.36
C ARG A 161 -19.25 0.03 9.87
N PRO A 162 -19.03 -0.21 8.56
CA PRO A 162 -18.53 -1.50 8.08
C PRO A 162 -17.13 -1.88 8.60
N CYS A 163 -16.23 -0.90 8.75
CA CYS A 163 -14.85 -1.15 9.19
C CYS A 163 -14.59 -0.77 10.65
N ARG A 164 -15.52 -0.06 11.32
CA ARG A 164 -15.38 0.45 12.69
C ARG A 164 -14.92 -0.59 13.71
N GLY A 165 -15.52 -1.79 13.67
CA GLY A 165 -15.21 -2.84 14.65
C GLY A 165 -13.82 -3.41 14.48
N ILE A 166 -13.40 -3.66 13.23
CA ILE A 166 -12.17 -4.38 12.93
C ILE A 166 -10.94 -3.47 12.82
N LEU A 167 -11.12 -2.21 12.42
CA LEU A 167 -10.01 -1.30 12.11
C LEU A 167 -9.07 -1.08 13.31
N MET A 168 -9.62 -0.99 14.53
CA MET A 168 -8.81 -0.82 15.74
C MET A 168 -7.94 -2.06 16.00
N ASP A 169 -8.54 -3.25 15.96
CA ASP A 169 -7.81 -4.52 16.17
C ASP A 169 -6.76 -4.74 15.08
N TYR A 170 -7.13 -4.50 13.81
CA TYR A 170 -6.20 -4.57 12.68
C TYR A 170 -5.03 -3.59 12.84
N SER A 171 -5.30 -2.33 13.19
CA SER A 171 -4.26 -1.30 13.35
C SER A 171 -3.27 -1.64 14.47
N LYS A 172 -3.74 -2.25 15.57
CA LYS A 172 -2.88 -2.70 16.66
C LYS A 172 -1.94 -3.80 16.20
N HIS A 173 -2.48 -4.81 15.51
CA HIS A 173 -1.68 -5.91 14.97
C HIS A 173 -0.66 -5.44 13.92
N VAL A 174 -1.06 -4.52 13.04
CA VAL A 174 -0.16 -3.94 12.04
C VAL A 174 0.93 -3.09 12.69
N MET A 175 0.62 -2.35 13.77
CA MET A 175 1.61 -1.59 14.52
C MET A 175 2.65 -2.52 15.17
N GLU A 176 2.19 -3.59 15.84
CA GLU A 176 3.07 -4.59 16.45
C GLU A 176 3.99 -5.25 15.40
N LEU A 177 3.43 -5.62 14.24
CA LEU A 177 4.20 -6.15 13.13
C LEU A 177 5.20 -5.11 12.58
N GLY A 178 4.78 -3.86 12.42
CA GLY A 178 5.63 -2.75 11.97
C GLY A 178 6.85 -2.55 12.87
N CYS A 179 6.64 -2.47 14.19
CA CYS A 179 7.73 -2.39 15.17
C CYS A 179 8.68 -3.61 15.05
N SER A 180 8.13 -4.82 14.95
CA SER A 180 8.95 -6.03 14.78
C SER A 180 9.79 -5.97 13.50
N LEU A 181 9.23 -5.53 12.37
CA LEU A 181 9.94 -5.40 11.10
C LEU A 181 11.03 -4.34 11.15
N LEU A 182 10.75 -3.18 11.77
CA LEU A 182 11.76 -2.14 12.01
C LEU A 182 12.91 -2.65 12.88
N GLY A 183 12.64 -3.51 13.85
CA GLY A 183 13.67 -4.16 14.64
C GLY A 183 14.59 -5.04 13.80
N LEU A 184 14.02 -5.89 12.95
CA LEU A 184 14.78 -6.76 12.05
C LEU A 184 15.58 -5.97 11.01
N LEU A 185 15.03 -4.86 10.51
CA LEU A 185 15.72 -3.94 9.62
C LEU A 185 16.91 -3.27 10.33
N SER A 186 16.74 -2.84 11.58
CA SER A 186 17.82 -2.26 12.39
C SER A 186 18.97 -3.24 12.56
N GLU A 187 18.68 -4.49 12.93
CA GLU A 187 19.68 -5.55 13.07
C GLU A 187 20.33 -5.92 11.73
N GLY A 188 19.55 -5.91 10.64
CA GLY A 188 20.04 -6.12 9.28
C GLY A 188 21.08 -5.06 8.87
N LEU A 189 20.94 -3.83 9.36
CA LEU A 189 21.91 -2.74 9.19
C LEU A 189 23.12 -2.84 10.15
N GLY A 190 23.16 -3.85 11.02
CA GLY A 190 24.19 -4.00 12.05
C GLY A 190 24.03 -3.05 13.23
N LEU A 191 22.83 -2.51 13.44
CA LEU A 191 22.48 -1.59 14.53
C LEU A 191 21.80 -2.35 15.67
N ASP A 192 21.57 -1.66 16.79
CA ASP A 192 20.75 -2.19 17.88
C ASP A 192 19.30 -2.40 17.41
N ARG A 193 18.63 -3.46 17.90
CA ARG A 193 17.25 -3.80 17.51
C ARG A 193 16.27 -2.64 17.71
N CYS A 194 16.47 -1.79 18.71
CA CYS A 194 15.57 -0.67 18.95
C CYS A 194 15.92 0.60 18.17
N HIS A 195 16.99 0.61 17.36
CA HIS A 195 17.52 1.84 16.77
C HIS A 195 16.51 2.66 15.96
N LEU A 196 15.76 2.04 15.04
CA LEU A 196 14.75 2.76 14.24
C LEU A 196 13.54 3.19 15.08
N GLU A 197 13.19 2.42 16.12
CA GLU A 197 12.12 2.78 17.05
C GLU A 197 12.53 4.01 17.90
N ASP A 198 13.76 4.02 18.41
CA ASP A 198 14.37 5.16 19.14
C ASP A 198 14.51 6.42 18.28
N MET A 199 14.44 6.29 16.95
CA MET A 199 14.38 7.38 15.98
C MET A 199 12.94 7.82 15.65
N ASP A 200 11.94 7.37 16.42
CA ASP A 200 10.52 7.65 16.23
C ASP A 200 9.95 7.13 14.90
N CYS A 201 10.59 6.14 14.25
CA CYS A 201 10.14 5.62 12.95
C CYS A 201 8.80 4.85 13.02
N ALA A 202 8.37 4.46 14.24
CA ALA A 202 7.14 3.72 14.51
C ALA A 202 5.99 4.60 15.06
N GLU A 203 6.19 5.91 15.24
CA GLU A 203 5.21 6.79 15.90
C GLU A 203 3.97 7.10 15.04
N GLY A 204 4.10 6.98 13.72
CA GLY A 204 3.06 7.28 12.75
C GLY A 204 2.42 6.02 12.15
N LEU A 205 1.10 5.99 12.07
CA LEU A 205 0.35 4.94 11.36
C LEU A 205 -0.79 5.55 10.56
N GLY A 206 -0.69 5.43 9.23
CA GLY A 206 -1.78 5.64 8.30
C GLY A 206 -2.28 4.29 7.79
N VAL A 207 -3.59 4.10 7.71
CA VAL A 207 -4.20 2.92 7.08
C VAL A 207 -5.00 3.38 5.88
N VAL A 208 -4.77 2.75 4.72
CA VAL A 208 -5.48 3.09 3.48
C VAL A 208 -6.16 1.84 2.92
N GLY A 209 -7.49 1.89 2.85
CA GLY A 209 -8.30 0.93 2.12
C GLY A 209 -8.45 1.38 0.68
N HIS A 210 -7.79 0.69 -0.26
CA HIS A 210 -7.99 0.91 -1.68
C HIS A 210 -9.08 0.00 -2.23
N TYR A 211 -9.88 0.54 -3.15
CA TYR A 211 -10.90 -0.20 -3.88
C TYR A 211 -10.74 0.08 -5.37
N TYR A 212 -10.59 -1.00 -6.14
CA TYR A 212 -10.35 -0.98 -7.58
C TYR A 212 -11.58 -1.58 -8.30
N PRO A 213 -12.58 -0.76 -8.69
CA PRO A 213 -13.76 -1.26 -9.38
C PRO A 213 -13.41 -1.91 -10.74
N PRO A 214 -14.21 -2.87 -11.25
CA PRO A 214 -14.03 -3.42 -12.59
C PRO A 214 -13.93 -2.31 -13.66
N CYS A 215 -12.93 -2.40 -14.54
CA CYS A 215 -12.68 -1.41 -15.58
C CYS A 215 -13.12 -1.94 -16.96
N PRO A 216 -13.90 -1.17 -17.76
CA PRO A 216 -14.32 -1.60 -19.10
C PRO A 216 -13.21 -1.54 -20.15
N GLN A 217 -12.13 -0.78 -19.90
CA GLN A 217 -10.98 -0.63 -20.80
C GLN A 217 -9.66 -0.59 -20.00
N PRO A 218 -9.29 -1.70 -19.33
CA PRO A 218 -8.14 -1.75 -18.43
C PRO A 218 -6.82 -1.40 -19.12
N GLU A 219 -6.69 -1.63 -20.42
CA GLU A 219 -5.53 -1.29 -21.24
C GLU A 219 -5.28 0.23 -21.39
N LEU A 220 -6.26 1.07 -21.03
CA LEU A 220 -6.17 2.52 -21.15
C LEU A 220 -5.89 3.23 -19.83
N THR A 221 -6.01 2.55 -18.69
CA THR A 221 -5.91 3.16 -17.36
C THR A 221 -5.03 2.33 -16.43
N ILE A 222 -4.96 2.72 -15.16
CA ILE A 222 -4.14 2.08 -14.12
C ILE A 222 -4.80 2.26 -12.76
N GLY A 223 -4.69 1.26 -11.89
CA GLY A 223 -5.20 1.33 -10.52
C GLY A 223 -4.38 2.27 -9.65
N THR A 224 -3.05 2.28 -9.81
CA THR A 224 -2.15 3.24 -9.17
C THR A 224 -0.96 3.54 -10.07
N ASN A 225 -0.71 4.82 -10.36
CA ASN A 225 0.48 5.27 -11.09
C ASN A 225 1.79 4.77 -10.47
N LYS A 226 2.83 4.64 -11.30
CA LYS A 226 4.21 4.37 -10.84
C LYS A 226 4.63 5.38 -9.77
N HIS A 227 4.95 4.91 -8.57
CA HIS A 227 5.42 5.73 -7.46
C HIS A 227 6.24 4.91 -6.44
N SER A 228 6.97 5.61 -5.60
CA SER A 228 7.58 5.12 -4.36
C SER A 228 6.78 5.66 -3.17
N ASP A 229 6.82 4.95 -2.04
CA ASP A 229 6.15 5.38 -0.82
C ASP A 229 7.01 6.37 -0.03
N ASN A 230 6.37 7.42 0.49
CA ASN A 230 7.05 8.47 1.28
C ASN A 230 7.04 8.15 2.79
N ASP A 231 7.06 6.88 3.16
CA ASP A 231 7.07 6.40 4.55
C ASP A 231 8.40 5.70 4.89
N PHE A 232 8.47 5.06 6.07
CA PHE A 232 9.60 4.21 6.43
C PHE A 232 9.43 2.81 5.85
N ILE A 233 8.29 2.18 6.14
CA ILE A 233 7.87 0.91 5.56
C ILE A 233 6.37 0.94 5.31
N THR A 234 5.94 0.29 4.23
CA THR A 234 4.53 -0.03 4.01
C THR A 234 4.28 -1.50 4.30
N VAL A 235 3.13 -1.78 4.93
CA VAL A 235 2.63 -3.12 5.27
C VAL A 235 1.30 -3.31 4.53
N LEU A 236 1.33 -4.09 3.45
CA LEU A 236 0.27 -4.18 2.47
C LEU A 236 -0.42 -5.55 2.50
N LEU A 237 -1.72 -5.53 2.77
CA LEU A 237 -2.62 -6.68 2.64
C LEU A 237 -3.33 -6.61 1.27
N GLN A 238 -3.21 -7.67 0.48
CA GLN A 238 -3.90 -7.83 -0.81
C GLN A 238 -5.13 -8.74 -0.69
N ASP A 239 -6.06 -8.63 -1.65
CA ASP A 239 -7.08 -9.64 -1.87
C ASP A 239 -6.53 -10.82 -2.71
N ASP A 240 -7.41 -11.74 -3.11
CA ASP A 240 -7.08 -12.92 -3.89
C ASP A 240 -6.90 -12.65 -5.39
N ILE A 241 -7.19 -11.43 -5.86
CA ILE A 241 -7.05 -11.03 -7.26
C ILE A 241 -5.64 -10.50 -7.52
N GLY A 242 -5.10 -9.71 -6.58
CA GLY A 242 -3.76 -9.13 -6.69
C GLY A 242 -3.73 -7.88 -7.57
N GLY A 243 -2.80 -7.82 -8.52
CA GLY A 243 -2.60 -6.66 -9.41
C GLY A 243 -1.42 -5.75 -9.04
N LEU A 244 -0.80 -5.96 -7.87
CA LEU A 244 0.44 -5.28 -7.52
C LEU A 244 1.57 -5.72 -8.47
N GLN A 245 2.23 -4.73 -9.07
CA GLN A 245 3.48 -4.92 -9.80
C GLN A 245 4.59 -4.09 -9.17
N VAL A 246 5.77 -4.66 -9.04
CA VAL A 246 6.98 -3.97 -8.55
C VAL A 246 8.00 -3.85 -9.67
N LEU A 247 8.77 -2.76 -9.69
CA LEU A 247 9.85 -2.57 -10.63
C LEU A 247 11.13 -3.21 -10.09
N HIS A 248 11.51 -4.36 -10.60
CA HIS A 248 12.75 -5.06 -10.23
C HIS A 248 13.63 -5.26 -11.47
N GLN A 249 14.90 -4.83 -11.38
CA GLN A 249 15.87 -4.89 -12.49
C GLN A 249 15.34 -4.30 -13.82
N ASN A 250 14.68 -3.14 -13.75
CA ASN A 250 14.02 -2.45 -14.88
C ASN A 250 12.88 -3.25 -15.55
N GLN A 251 12.34 -4.25 -14.87
CA GLN A 251 11.21 -5.04 -15.33
C GLN A 251 10.08 -4.96 -14.32
N TRP A 252 8.84 -4.83 -14.79
CA TRP A 252 7.66 -4.94 -13.95
C TRP A 252 7.41 -6.41 -13.64
N VAL A 253 7.40 -6.76 -12.36
CA VAL A 253 7.20 -8.13 -11.85
C VAL A 253 5.90 -8.15 -11.06
N ASP A 254 5.01 -9.07 -11.40
CA ASP A 254 3.78 -9.30 -10.65
C ASP A 254 4.11 -9.88 -9.27
N VAL A 255 3.47 -9.34 -8.23
CA VAL A 255 3.54 -9.89 -6.88
C VAL A 255 2.38 -10.88 -6.71
N PRO A 256 2.66 -12.17 -6.39
CA PRO A 256 1.61 -13.17 -6.27
C PRO A 256 0.71 -12.86 -5.06
N PRO A 257 -0.63 -12.85 -5.20
CA PRO A 257 -1.54 -12.73 -4.06
C PRO A 257 -1.53 -14.03 -3.25
N THR A 258 -0.64 -14.12 -2.26
CA THR A 258 -0.49 -15.30 -1.41
C THR A 258 -1.45 -15.20 -0.21
N PRO A 259 -2.38 -16.15 0.00
CA PRO A 259 -3.34 -16.09 1.10
C PRO A 259 -2.66 -15.99 2.46
N GLY A 260 -3.06 -14.99 3.24
CA GLY A 260 -2.50 -14.74 4.57
C GLY A 260 -1.06 -14.22 4.58
N ALA A 261 -0.49 -13.87 3.43
CA ALA A 261 0.78 -13.17 3.37
C ALA A 261 0.55 -11.65 3.37
N ILE A 262 1.54 -10.92 3.86
CA ILE A 262 1.58 -9.46 3.84
C ILE A 262 2.79 -9.04 3.02
N VAL A 263 2.61 -8.13 2.08
CA VAL A 263 3.71 -7.52 1.33
C VAL A 263 4.28 -6.38 2.17
N VAL A 264 5.61 -6.33 2.28
CA VAL A 264 6.34 -5.27 2.95
C VAL A 264 7.22 -4.59 1.92
N ASN A 265 7.28 -3.26 1.94
CA ASN A 265 8.23 -2.50 1.14
C ASN A 265 8.89 -1.37 1.90
N ILE A 266 10.10 -1.05 1.44
CA ILE A 266 10.94 0.00 2.01
C ILE A 266 10.55 1.35 1.38
N GLY A 267 10.21 2.32 2.22
CA GLY A 267 9.85 3.66 1.80
C GLY A 267 11.03 4.64 1.75
N ASP A 268 10.80 5.78 1.10
CA ASP A 268 11.83 6.80 0.82
C ASP A 268 12.41 7.41 2.11
N LEU A 269 11.64 7.50 3.21
CA LEU A 269 12.16 8.03 4.48
C LEU A 269 13.17 7.10 5.13
N LEU A 270 12.95 5.78 5.06
CA LEU A 270 13.91 4.80 5.57
C LEU A 270 15.17 4.79 4.72
N GLN A 271 15.04 4.84 3.38
CA GLN A 271 16.21 4.96 2.51
C GLN A 271 17.03 6.22 2.83
N ALA A 272 16.36 7.36 3.03
CA ALA A 272 17.03 8.61 3.39
C ALA A 272 17.71 8.52 4.77
N SER A 273 17.07 7.96 5.80
CA SER A 273 17.64 7.86 7.15
C SER A 273 18.88 6.97 7.20
N ILE A 274 18.92 5.91 6.38
CA ILE A 274 20.06 5.00 6.26
C ILE A 274 21.21 5.66 5.50
N LEU A 275 20.93 6.40 4.42
CA LEU A 275 21.94 7.15 3.67
C LEU A 275 22.68 8.20 4.51
N PHE A 276 22.02 8.75 5.55
CA PHE A 276 22.68 9.64 6.51
C PHE A 276 23.64 8.92 7.45
N HIS A 277 23.42 7.62 7.75
CA HIS A 277 24.28 6.82 8.63
C HIS A 277 25.37 6.05 7.88
N PHE A 278 25.10 5.64 6.65
CA PHE A 278 26.03 4.95 5.76
C PHE A 278 26.19 5.77 4.49
N LEU A 279 27.36 6.40 4.30
CA LEU A 279 27.78 6.94 3.00
C LEU A 279 28.02 5.77 2.01
N ILE A 280 26.94 5.10 1.60
CA ILE A 280 26.92 4.08 0.57
C ILE A 280 26.12 4.66 -0.60
N GLY A 281 26.72 4.58 -1.79
CA GLY A 281 26.27 5.26 -2.99
C GLY A 281 24.82 4.95 -3.33
N LYS A 282 24.14 5.93 -3.94
CA LYS A 282 22.90 5.74 -4.68
C LYS A 282 23.04 4.51 -5.58
N ASN A 283 22.53 3.36 -5.15
CA ASN A 283 21.94 2.49 -6.12
C ASN A 283 20.58 3.12 -6.44
N GLU A 284 20.39 3.47 -7.70
CA GLU A 284 19.08 3.83 -8.27
C GLU A 284 18.18 2.58 -8.30
N HIS A 285 18.05 1.87 -7.17
CA HIS A 285 17.05 0.83 -6.95
C HIS A 285 15.75 1.55 -6.63
N ASN A 286 15.20 2.05 -7.72
CA ASN A 286 13.87 2.57 -7.92
C ASN A 286 12.81 1.57 -7.42
N THR A 287 12.54 1.57 -6.10
CA THR A 287 11.47 0.81 -5.43
C THR A 287 10.13 1.38 -5.87
N PHE A 288 9.73 1.09 -7.11
CA PHE A 288 8.48 1.56 -7.66
C PHE A 288 7.48 0.43 -7.70
N PHE A 289 6.22 0.78 -7.48
CA PHE A 289 5.11 -0.13 -7.68
C PHE A 289 3.94 0.54 -8.39
N ARG A 290 3.02 -0.30 -8.86
CA ARG A 290 1.75 0.08 -9.46
C ARG A 290 0.69 -0.99 -9.23
N TYR A 291 -0.57 -0.60 -9.42
CA TYR A 291 -1.75 -1.46 -9.48
C TYR A 291 -2.46 -1.24 -10.80
#